data_AF-A0A5C7L1G3-F1
#
_entry.id   AF-A0A5C7L1G3-F1
#
_cell.length_a   1.000
_cell.length_b   1.000
_cell.length_c   1.000
_cell.angle_alpha   90.00
_cell.angle_beta   90.00
_cell.angle_gamma   90.00
#
_symmetry.space_group_name_H-M   'P 1'
#
loop_
_entity.id
_entity.type
_entity.pdbx_description
1 polymer ?
#
loop_
_entity_poly.entity_id
_entity_poly.type
_entity_poly.pdbx_seq_one_letter_code
_entity_poly.pdbx_strand_id
1 'polypeptide(L)'
;MGNVIPKWSIDINSPFLASDELRRADSQGMWEYFNSVGIPYSKDDFPFLTNHKVPRVKQIFDFGEFLHLSGRGEALSYLYGGLGKVWNYVGPVLDLELPHGFNDHTDRHTLWVTQTAIELLSRAGRSYKNGGELYDSKSEALLTLVGMTHDLGNLVDRKSHSMYSSWLLSRLFGNTSPHESEWRSAMYTILFHEEPMLVDLSVDLSSGIPLQWALVAADKMHVGRDRIGDRSYESGVANNALEEDVHILINALIVRSAWVMAANSFVWHLDFEIEQLADKFESFTRGNGRIWVPKAFHDKYRAGQSYREIFAELFLQLYEARIRMAAMSIFLLFPYIKKFQVFLSDAKRVPGQVSPGEMMVCEVVR
;
A
#
# COMPACT_ATOMS: atom_id res chain seq x y z
N MET A 1 3.38 -15.29 26.18
CA MET A 1 3.25 -16.48 25.34
C MET A 1 4.36 -16.39 24.31
N GLY A 2 5.24 -17.38 24.20
CA GLY A 2 6.32 -17.33 23.21
C GLY A 2 5.71 -17.27 21.82
N ASN A 3 6.10 -16.28 21.02
CA ASN A 3 5.71 -16.17 19.61
C ASN A 3 6.32 -17.35 18.85
N VAL A 4 5.59 -18.45 18.74
CA VAL A 4 5.95 -19.55 17.85
C VAL A 4 5.60 -19.05 16.45
N ILE A 5 6.60 -18.48 15.75
CA ILE A 5 6.47 -18.11 14.35
C ILE A 5 6.08 -19.38 13.58
N PRO A 6 4.96 -19.38 12.82
CA PRO A 6 4.54 -20.55 12.06
C PRO A 6 5.66 -21.00 11.12
N LYS A 7 5.94 -22.30 11.10
CA LYS A 7 6.94 -22.89 10.19
C LYS A 7 6.29 -23.11 8.82
N TRP A 8 6.11 -22.04 8.06
CA TRP A 8 5.68 -22.15 6.66
C TRP A 8 6.92 -22.44 5.80
N SER A 9 6.83 -23.45 4.92
CA SER A 9 7.81 -23.67 3.85
C SER A 9 7.17 -23.26 2.55
N ILE A 10 7.39 -22.02 2.14
CA ILE A 10 7.12 -21.61 0.78
C ILE A 10 8.45 -21.74 0.07
N ASP A 11 8.45 -22.42 -1.07
CA ASP A 11 9.58 -22.34 -1.96
C ASP A 11 9.68 -20.88 -2.41
N ILE A 12 10.53 -20.10 -1.74
CA ILE A 12 10.78 -18.70 -2.07
C ILE A 12 11.42 -18.57 -3.45
N ASN A 13 11.82 -19.69 -4.06
CA ASN A 13 12.04 -19.72 -5.49
C ASN A 13 10.66 -19.75 -6.15
N SER A 14 10.28 -18.63 -6.78
CA SER A 14 9.19 -18.65 -7.75
C SER A 14 9.40 -19.83 -8.71
N PRO A 15 8.34 -20.53 -9.16
CA PRO A 15 8.47 -21.61 -10.15
C PRO A 15 9.17 -21.16 -11.45
N PHE A 16 9.34 -19.85 -11.65
CA PHE A 16 10.03 -19.24 -12.77
C PHE A 16 11.44 -18.70 -12.44
N LEU A 17 11.83 -18.58 -11.16
CA LEU A 17 13.05 -17.87 -10.72
C LEU A 17 13.91 -18.67 -9.71
N ALA A 18 14.23 -19.91 -10.06
CA ALA A 18 15.32 -20.67 -9.43
C ALA A 18 16.73 -20.13 -9.80
N SER A 19 16.81 -18.85 -10.19
CA SER A 19 18.01 -18.15 -10.64
C SER A 19 18.11 -16.77 -10.00
N ASP A 20 19.24 -16.09 -10.24
CA ASP A 20 19.46 -14.68 -9.93
C ASP A 20 18.94 -13.75 -11.03
N GLU A 21 18.35 -14.28 -12.10
CA GLU A 21 17.86 -13.48 -13.22
C GLU A 21 16.54 -12.78 -12.87
N LEU A 22 16.41 -11.50 -13.22
CA LEU A 22 15.18 -10.75 -13.07
C LEU A 22 14.35 -10.82 -14.35
N ARG A 23 13.40 -11.75 -14.35
CA ARG A 23 12.42 -11.97 -15.42
C ARG A 23 11.02 -11.67 -14.92
N ARG A 24 10.16 -11.20 -15.83
CA ARG A 24 8.72 -11.13 -15.64
C ARG A 24 8.10 -12.52 -15.62
N ALA A 25 6.85 -12.63 -15.16
CA ALA A 25 6.12 -13.90 -15.14
C ALA A 25 5.92 -14.53 -16.54
N ASP A 26 5.95 -13.71 -17.59
CA ASP A 26 5.95 -14.15 -19.00
C ASP A 26 7.34 -14.57 -19.53
N SER A 27 8.33 -14.69 -18.64
CA SER A 27 9.74 -15.01 -18.92
C SER A 27 10.56 -13.93 -19.61
N GLN A 28 9.98 -12.78 -19.94
CA GLN A 28 10.70 -11.65 -20.55
C GLN A 28 11.69 -11.04 -19.55
N GLY A 29 12.91 -10.71 -20.00
CA GLY A 29 13.87 -10.00 -19.15
C GLY A 29 13.43 -8.57 -18.88
N MET A 30 13.69 -8.01 -17.68
CA MET A 30 13.19 -6.67 -17.31
C MET A 30 13.57 -5.56 -18.30
N TRP A 31 14.82 -5.52 -18.78
CA TRP A 31 15.27 -4.53 -19.78
C TRP A 31 14.57 -4.71 -21.13
N GLU A 32 14.34 -5.94 -21.52
CA GLU A 32 13.61 -6.27 -22.74
C GLU A 32 12.15 -5.80 -22.63
N TYR A 33 11.52 -6.04 -21.49
CA TYR A 33 10.18 -5.56 -21.20
C TYR A 33 10.09 -4.04 -21.31
N PHE A 34 10.91 -3.29 -20.55
CA PHE A 34 10.90 -1.82 -20.59
C PHE A 34 11.07 -1.25 -22.00
N ASN A 35 11.98 -1.82 -22.80
CA ASN A 35 12.15 -1.43 -24.19
C ASN A 35 10.91 -1.74 -25.04
N SER A 36 10.28 -2.91 -24.82
CA SER A 36 9.13 -3.35 -25.63
C SER A 36 7.86 -2.53 -25.37
N VAL A 37 7.66 -2.06 -24.14
CA VAL A 37 6.50 -1.24 -23.73
C VAL A 37 6.80 0.26 -23.70
N GLY A 38 8.03 0.66 -24.04
CA GLY A 38 8.41 2.07 -24.13
C GLY A 38 8.52 2.81 -22.79
N ILE A 39 8.80 2.10 -21.69
CA ILE A 39 9.09 2.75 -20.40
C ILE A 39 10.50 3.35 -20.48
N PRO A 40 10.68 4.68 -20.37
CA PRO A 40 12.00 5.28 -20.34
C PRO A 40 12.70 4.95 -19.01
N TYR A 41 13.95 4.48 -19.07
CA TYR A 41 14.71 4.13 -17.87
C TYR A 41 16.21 4.41 -18.02
N SER A 42 16.88 4.61 -16.89
CA SER A 42 18.33 4.55 -16.78
C SER A 42 18.74 3.28 -16.04
N LYS A 43 19.76 2.57 -16.52
CA LYS A 43 20.31 1.40 -15.81
C LYS A 43 20.96 1.79 -14.48
N ASP A 44 21.45 3.02 -14.36
CA ASP A 44 22.05 3.55 -13.14
C ASP A 44 21.03 3.71 -12.01
N ASP A 45 19.73 3.77 -12.34
CA ASP A 45 18.66 3.80 -11.35
C ASP A 45 18.42 2.42 -10.68
N PHE A 46 19.08 1.36 -11.17
CA PHE A 46 18.99 -0.02 -10.68
C PHE A 46 20.38 -0.59 -10.35
N PRO A 47 21.09 -0.03 -9.35
CA PRO A 47 22.49 -0.41 -9.09
C PRO A 47 22.66 -1.90 -8.71
N PHE A 48 21.61 -2.53 -8.19
CA PHE A 48 21.56 -3.96 -7.89
C PHE A 48 21.40 -4.86 -9.12
N LEU A 49 21.16 -4.34 -10.32
CA LEU A 49 21.02 -5.14 -11.53
C LEU A 49 22.30 -5.12 -12.37
N THR A 50 22.57 -6.24 -13.05
CA THR A 50 23.63 -6.31 -14.06
C THR A 50 23.15 -5.79 -15.41
N ASN A 51 24.10 -5.37 -16.26
CA ASN A 51 23.80 -4.80 -17.58
C ASN A 51 23.64 -5.84 -18.70
N HIS A 52 23.40 -7.11 -18.36
CA HIS A 52 23.17 -8.20 -19.31
C HIS A 52 21.81 -8.07 -20.02
N LYS A 53 21.58 -8.84 -21.09
CA LYS A 53 20.27 -8.88 -21.80
C LYS A 53 19.12 -9.22 -20.85
N VAL A 54 19.34 -10.24 -20.02
CA VAL A 54 18.49 -10.56 -18.88
C VAL A 54 19.27 -10.14 -17.64
N PRO A 55 18.84 -9.09 -16.92
CA PRO A 55 19.57 -8.61 -15.75
C PRO A 55 19.60 -9.68 -14.67
N ARG A 56 20.68 -9.70 -13.91
CA ARG A 56 20.84 -10.51 -12.69
C ARG A 56 20.85 -9.60 -11.47
N VAL A 57 20.22 -10.05 -10.40
CA VAL A 57 20.16 -9.40 -9.10
C VAL A 57 21.46 -9.66 -8.35
N LYS A 58 22.14 -8.58 -7.97
CA LYS A 58 23.33 -8.61 -7.11
C LYS A 58 22.89 -8.49 -5.66
N GLN A 59 23.57 -9.21 -4.79
CA GLN A 59 23.50 -8.96 -3.36
C GLN A 59 24.26 -7.67 -3.06
N ILE A 60 23.58 -6.70 -2.46
CA ILE A 60 24.09 -5.34 -2.24
C ILE A 60 23.90 -4.83 -0.82
N PHE A 61 23.15 -5.57 0.01
CA PHE A 61 22.89 -5.22 1.40
C PHE A 61 23.41 -6.29 2.35
N ASP A 62 23.87 -5.85 3.52
CA ASP A 62 24.15 -6.71 4.67
C ASP A 62 23.01 -6.59 5.69
N PHE A 63 22.31 -7.70 5.95
CA PHE A 63 21.17 -7.66 6.86
C PHE A 63 21.56 -7.43 8.32
N GLY A 64 22.74 -7.91 8.74
CA GLY A 64 23.26 -7.67 10.07
C GLY A 64 23.58 -6.20 10.29
N GLU A 65 24.24 -5.54 9.32
CA GLU A 65 24.45 -4.09 9.35
C GLU A 65 23.12 -3.33 9.41
N PHE A 66 22.19 -3.68 8.53
CA PHE A 66 20.89 -3.00 8.42
C PHE A 66 20.09 -3.02 9.73
N LEU A 67 20.09 -4.14 10.46
CA LEU A 67 19.36 -4.27 11.73
C LEU A 67 19.90 -3.39 12.86
N HIS A 68 21.15 -2.92 12.77
CA HIS A 68 21.79 -2.08 13.78
C HIS A 68 21.73 -0.58 13.45
N LEU A 69 21.08 -0.21 12.34
CA LEU A 69 20.86 1.19 11.98
C LEU A 69 19.94 1.88 13.01
N SER A 70 20.22 3.16 13.24
CA SER A 70 19.51 3.98 14.23
C SER A 70 18.26 4.61 13.62
N GLY A 71 17.16 3.86 13.66
CA GLY A 71 15.82 4.34 13.29
C GLY A 71 15.60 4.49 11.78
N ARG A 72 14.44 5.06 11.42
CA ARG A 72 13.93 5.12 10.04
C ARG A 72 14.84 5.89 9.10
N GLY A 73 15.46 6.97 9.54
CA GLY A 73 16.27 7.84 8.68
C GLY A 73 17.49 7.12 8.09
N GLU A 74 18.25 6.43 8.94
CA GLU A 74 19.41 5.65 8.50
C GLU A 74 18.98 4.44 7.66
N ALA A 75 17.93 3.73 8.07
CA ALA A 75 17.38 2.61 7.31
C ALA A 75 16.92 3.03 5.91
N LEU A 76 16.19 4.15 5.77
CA LEU A 76 15.79 4.69 4.46
C LEU A 76 17.01 5.06 3.62
N SER A 77 17.98 5.78 4.20
CA SER A 77 19.20 6.18 3.48
C SER A 77 19.98 4.96 2.96
N TYR A 78 20.06 3.90 3.77
CA TYR A 78 20.71 2.65 3.38
C TYR A 78 19.98 1.99 2.21
N LEU A 79 18.65 1.89 2.28
CA LEU A 79 17.83 1.33 1.19
C LEU A 79 17.94 2.15 -0.10
N TYR A 80 17.79 3.48 -0.04
CA TYR A 80 17.93 4.34 -1.22
C TYR A 80 19.32 4.23 -1.85
N GLY A 81 20.37 4.08 -1.04
CA GLY A 81 21.74 3.89 -1.54
C GLY A 81 21.91 2.64 -2.41
N GLY A 82 21.21 1.55 -2.08
CA GLY A 82 21.32 0.28 -2.81
C GLY A 82 20.20 -0.02 -3.81
N LEU A 83 18.99 0.51 -3.61
CA LEU A 83 17.87 0.31 -4.52
C LEU A 83 17.77 1.43 -5.58
N GLY A 84 18.48 2.54 -5.39
CA GLY A 84 18.48 3.65 -6.34
C GLY A 84 17.08 4.27 -6.46
N LYS A 85 16.58 4.37 -7.69
CA LYS A 85 15.23 4.93 -7.98
C LYS A 85 14.23 3.86 -8.40
N VAL A 86 14.52 2.58 -8.16
CA VAL A 86 13.71 1.44 -8.60
C VAL A 86 12.21 1.55 -8.25
N TRP A 87 11.86 2.05 -7.06
CA TRP A 87 10.47 2.19 -6.63
C TRP A 87 9.64 3.05 -7.60
N ASN A 88 10.27 4.06 -8.20
CA ASN A 88 9.60 4.97 -9.13
C ASN A 88 9.30 4.32 -10.47
N TYR A 89 9.80 3.11 -10.72
CA TYR A 89 9.47 2.29 -11.89
C TYR A 89 8.31 1.33 -11.63
N VAL A 90 7.90 1.09 -10.38
CA VAL A 90 6.74 0.25 -10.07
C VAL A 90 5.45 0.87 -10.63
N GLY A 91 5.28 2.19 -10.47
CA GLY A 91 4.14 2.93 -11.02
C GLY A 91 3.97 2.75 -12.54
N PRO A 92 4.96 3.15 -13.37
CA PRO A 92 4.91 2.97 -14.82
C PRO A 92 4.66 1.53 -15.29
N VAL A 93 5.19 0.54 -14.57
CA VAL A 93 4.93 -0.89 -14.87
C VAL A 93 3.46 -1.23 -14.64
N LEU A 94 2.92 -0.89 -13.48
CA LEU A 94 1.51 -1.18 -13.16
C LEU A 94 0.55 -0.37 -14.01
N ASP A 95 0.92 0.85 -14.41
CA ASP A 95 0.14 1.70 -15.29
C ASP A 95 -0.15 1.06 -16.66
N LEU A 96 0.64 0.07 -17.08
CA LEU A 96 0.43 -0.68 -18.32
C LEU A 96 -0.46 -1.91 -18.12
N GLU A 97 -0.73 -2.34 -16.89
CA GLU A 97 -1.57 -3.49 -16.57
C GLU A 97 -3.06 -3.20 -16.75
N LEU A 98 -3.46 -1.92 -16.69
CA LEU A 98 -4.85 -1.48 -16.88
C LEU A 98 -4.96 -0.42 -17.99
N PRO A 99 -6.11 -0.35 -18.70
CA PRO A 99 -6.31 0.61 -19.80
C PRO A 99 -6.12 2.08 -19.41
N HIS A 100 -6.47 2.41 -18.17
CA HIS A 100 -6.54 3.78 -17.65
C HIS A 100 -5.48 4.07 -16.59
N GLY A 101 -4.41 3.28 -16.55
CA GLY A 101 -3.38 3.35 -15.52
C GLY A 101 -3.78 2.65 -14.21
N PHE A 102 -2.87 2.67 -13.24
CA PHE A 102 -3.05 2.05 -11.92
C PHE A 102 -2.95 3.09 -10.79
N ASN A 103 -3.28 2.69 -9.57
CA ASN A 103 -2.97 3.54 -8.42
C ASN A 103 -1.44 3.70 -8.31
N ASP A 104 -0.97 4.84 -7.79
CA ASP A 104 0.45 5.16 -7.61
C ASP A 104 1.11 4.17 -6.63
N HIS A 105 2.06 3.36 -7.09
CA HIS A 105 2.88 2.45 -6.26
C HIS A 105 4.36 2.88 -6.25
N THR A 106 4.63 4.16 -6.50
CA THR A 106 5.99 4.73 -6.40
C THR A 106 6.45 4.85 -4.94
N ASP A 107 7.62 5.46 -4.72
CA ASP A 107 8.15 5.65 -3.38
C ASP A 107 7.23 6.48 -2.47
N ARG A 108 6.37 7.34 -3.03
CA ARG A 108 5.34 8.07 -2.28
C ARG A 108 4.42 7.13 -1.50
N HIS A 109 3.95 6.06 -2.15
CA HIS A 109 3.11 5.06 -1.51
C HIS A 109 3.84 4.33 -0.39
N THR A 110 5.02 3.80 -0.69
CA THR A 110 5.77 2.97 0.27
C THR A 110 6.28 3.80 1.45
N LEU A 111 6.61 5.08 1.26
CA LEU A 111 6.95 6.02 2.34
C LEU A 111 5.76 6.28 3.26
N TRP A 112 4.57 6.50 2.71
CA TRP A 112 3.35 6.69 3.51
C TRP A 112 3.06 5.43 4.33
N VAL A 113 3.09 4.25 3.70
CA VAL A 113 2.84 2.96 4.36
C VAL A 113 3.86 2.72 5.47
N THR A 114 5.13 2.94 5.18
CA THR A 114 6.23 2.83 6.16
C THR A 114 6.00 3.75 7.36
N GLN A 115 5.68 5.03 7.11
CA GLN A 115 5.46 6.00 8.18
C GLN A 115 4.26 5.63 9.05
N THR A 116 3.13 5.30 8.43
CA THR A 116 1.91 4.91 9.15
C THR A 116 2.11 3.62 9.94
N ALA A 117 2.78 2.61 9.36
CA ALA A 117 3.06 1.36 10.05
C ALA A 117 3.97 1.56 11.26
N ILE A 118 5.02 2.39 11.14
CA ILE A 118 5.92 2.74 12.26
C ILE A 118 5.13 3.43 13.36
N GLU A 119 4.26 4.38 13.01
CA GLU A 119 3.43 5.07 13.98
C GLU A 119 2.49 4.10 14.72
N LEU A 120 1.79 3.22 13.99
CA LEU A 120 0.90 2.21 14.56
C LEU A 120 1.65 1.29 15.53
N LEU A 121 2.79 0.74 15.12
CA LEU A 121 3.59 -0.14 15.97
C LEU A 121 4.16 0.60 17.18
N SER A 122 4.64 1.84 17.00
CA SER A 122 5.16 2.66 18.09
C SER A 122 4.07 2.96 19.13
N ARG A 123 2.85 3.29 18.70
CA ARG A 123 1.71 3.48 19.61
C ARG A 123 1.33 2.18 20.31
N ALA A 124 1.37 1.04 19.61
CA ALA A 124 1.10 -0.26 20.21
C ALA A 124 2.13 -0.61 21.30
N GLY A 125 3.42 -0.36 21.05
CA GLY A 125 4.50 -0.56 22.01
C GLY A 125 4.42 0.37 23.21
N ARG A 126 4.17 1.67 23.01
CA ARG A 126 4.10 2.66 24.11
C ARG A 126 2.85 2.53 24.99
N SER A 127 1.73 2.03 24.45
CA SER A 127 0.44 1.99 25.15
C SER A 127 0.28 0.82 26.14
N TYR A 128 1.28 -0.07 26.27
CA TYR A 128 1.15 -1.26 27.12
C TYR A 128 1.84 -1.11 28.49
N LYS A 129 1.14 -1.51 29.55
CA LYS A 129 1.64 -1.71 30.93
C LYS A 129 2.74 -2.78 31.10
N ASN A 130 3.40 -3.18 30.01
CA ASN A 130 4.59 -4.06 29.91
C ASN A 130 5.30 -3.87 28.53
N GLY A 131 5.10 -2.73 27.85
CA GLY A 131 5.29 -2.58 26.39
C GLY A 131 6.69 -2.18 25.89
N GLY A 132 7.73 -2.31 26.72
CA GLY A 132 9.09 -1.96 26.31
C GLY A 132 9.67 -2.83 25.17
N GLU A 133 9.00 -3.93 24.79
CA GLU A 133 9.57 -4.96 23.90
C GLU A 133 8.94 -5.03 22.49
N LEU A 134 7.87 -4.28 22.20
CA LEU A 134 7.19 -4.33 20.89
C LEU A 134 7.69 -3.29 19.88
N TYR A 135 8.40 -2.27 20.34
CA TYR A 135 8.92 -1.20 19.51
C TYR A 135 10.27 -0.74 20.03
N ASP A 136 11.30 -1.00 19.24
CA ASP A 136 12.68 -0.57 19.42
C ASP A 136 13.26 -0.14 18.07
N SER A 137 14.53 0.30 18.06
CA SER A 137 15.22 0.72 16.83
C SER A 137 15.27 -0.40 15.78
N LYS A 138 15.39 -1.65 16.22
CA LYS A 138 15.39 -2.83 15.35
C LYS A 138 14.04 -3.03 14.66
N SER A 139 12.94 -2.88 15.41
CA SER A 139 11.58 -2.97 14.89
C SER A 139 11.28 -1.86 13.89
N GLU A 140 11.79 -0.65 14.14
CA GLU A 140 11.69 0.49 13.22
C GLU A 140 12.48 0.25 11.92
N ALA A 141 13.69 -0.31 12.01
CA ALA A 141 14.46 -0.71 10.83
C ALA A 141 13.74 -1.81 10.02
N LEU A 142 13.21 -2.84 10.69
CA LEU A 142 12.43 -3.91 10.06
C LEU A 142 11.15 -3.38 9.39
N LEU A 143 10.42 -2.47 10.02
CA LEU A 143 9.25 -1.83 9.40
C LEU A 143 9.63 -0.98 8.20
N THR A 144 10.76 -0.29 8.28
CA THR A 144 11.30 0.47 7.14
C THR A 144 11.63 -0.46 5.98
N LEU A 145 12.25 -1.61 6.24
CA LEU A 145 12.52 -2.63 5.23
C LEU A 145 11.24 -3.09 4.55
N VAL A 146 10.32 -3.68 5.32
CA VAL A 146 9.11 -4.28 4.74
C VAL A 146 8.19 -3.23 4.12
N GLY A 147 8.05 -2.06 4.74
CA GLY A 147 7.25 -0.95 4.21
C GLY A 147 7.77 -0.45 2.88
N MET A 148 9.08 -0.33 2.72
CA MET A 148 9.68 0.08 1.45
C MET A 148 9.66 -1.04 0.40
N THR A 149 9.77 -2.31 0.78
CA THR A 149 9.98 -3.39 -0.19
C THR A 149 8.76 -4.27 -0.47
N HIS A 150 7.63 -4.11 0.25
CA HIS A 150 6.48 -5.02 0.12
C HIS A 150 5.93 -5.13 -1.31
N ASP A 151 5.99 -4.05 -2.08
CA ASP A 151 5.43 -3.95 -3.42
C ASP A 151 6.45 -4.01 -4.57
N LEU A 152 7.73 -4.23 -4.30
CA LEU A 152 8.76 -4.27 -5.35
C LEU A 152 8.54 -5.38 -6.39
N GLY A 153 7.89 -6.47 -6.00
CA GLY A 153 7.53 -7.59 -6.88
C GLY A 153 6.58 -7.21 -8.01
N ASN A 154 5.90 -6.06 -7.93
CA ASN A 154 5.06 -5.56 -9.02
C ASN A 154 5.86 -5.22 -10.30
N LEU A 155 7.20 -5.07 -10.21
CA LEU A 155 8.07 -4.98 -11.38
C LEU A 155 8.02 -6.26 -12.24
N VAL A 156 7.73 -7.39 -11.61
CA VAL A 156 7.73 -8.73 -12.20
C VAL A 156 6.32 -9.18 -12.57
N ASP A 157 5.40 -9.11 -11.60
CA ASP A 157 4.02 -9.54 -11.77
C ASP A 157 3.15 -8.97 -10.65
N ARG A 158 1.97 -8.48 -11.01
CA ARG A 158 1.01 -7.92 -10.07
C ARG A 158 0.34 -8.99 -9.21
N LYS A 159 -0.01 -10.15 -9.79
CA LYS A 159 -0.80 -11.17 -9.08
C LYS A 159 -0.03 -11.86 -7.97
N SER A 160 1.28 -12.00 -8.15
CA SER A 160 2.18 -12.70 -7.24
C SER A 160 3.22 -11.75 -6.62
N HIS A 161 2.92 -10.44 -6.56
CA HIS A 161 3.91 -9.43 -6.19
C HIS A 161 4.50 -9.68 -4.79
N SER A 162 3.73 -10.11 -3.80
CA SER A 162 4.26 -10.45 -2.47
C SER A 162 5.34 -11.53 -2.52
N MET A 163 5.15 -12.54 -3.36
CA MET A 163 6.12 -13.61 -3.58
C MET A 163 7.39 -13.08 -4.26
N TYR A 164 7.23 -12.26 -5.29
CA TYR A 164 8.37 -11.66 -6.00
C TYR A 164 9.12 -10.62 -5.17
N SER A 165 8.44 -9.84 -4.33
CA SER A 165 9.04 -8.93 -3.36
C SER A 165 9.90 -9.71 -2.37
N SER A 166 9.37 -10.81 -1.84
CA SER A 166 10.09 -11.70 -0.93
C SER A 166 11.31 -12.34 -1.61
N TRP A 167 11.13 -12.89 -2.82
CA TRP A 167 12.22 -13.44 -3.62
C TRP A 167 13.32 -12.41 -3.86
N LEU A 168 12.96 -11.20 -4.29
CA LEU A 168 13.92 -10.13 -4.58
C LEU A 168 14.72 -9.77 -3.33
N LEU A 169 14.03 -9.63 -2.18
CA LEU A 169 14.68 -9.34 -0.91
C LEU A 169 15.72 -10.42 -0.55
N SER A 170 15.40 -11.70 -0.76
CA SER A 170 16.31 -12.82 -0.53
C SER A 170 17.57 -12.86 -1.40
N ARG A 171 17.58 -12.10 -2.50
CA ARG A 171 18.75 -11.96 -3.39
C ARG A 171 19.53 -10.67 -3.11
N LEU A 172 18.84 -9.63 -2.63
CA LEU A 172 19.46 -8.34 -2.32
C LEU A 172 20.25 -8.35 -1.02
N PHE A 173 19.77 -9.08 0.00
CA PHE A 173 20.35 -9.10 1.34
C PHE A 173 21.17 -10.38 1.61
N GLY A 174 22.40 -10.18 2.08
CA GLY A 174 23.24 -11.23 2.66
C GLY A 174 23.23 -11.21 4.19
N ASN A 175 24.07 -12.06 4.80
CA ASN A 175 24.29 -12.10 6.25
C ASN A 175 23.00 -12.28 7.07
N THR A 176 22.04 -13.06 6.56
CA THR A 176 20.73 -13.26 7.18
C THR A 176 20.73 -14.38 8.22
N SER A 177 21.64 -15.36 8.11
CA SER A 177 21.67 -16.54 8.98
C SER A 177 21.87 -16.23 10.47
N PRO A 178 22.74 -15.28 10.89
CA PRO A 178 22.85 -14.89 12.30
C PRO A 178 21.59 -14.21 12.86
N HIS A 179 20.71 -13.73 11.98
CA HIS A 179 19.51 -12.95 12.30
C HIS A 179 18.24 -13.62 11.71
N GLU A 180 18.20 -14.95 11.72
CA GLU A 180 17.19 -15.74 11.03
C GLU A 180 15.75 -15.40 11.46
N SER A 181 15.55 -15.09 12.75
CA SER A 181 14.24 -14.74 13.30
C SER A 181 13.70 -13.44 12.71
N GLU A 182 14.52 -12.38 12.75
CA GLU A 182 14.23 -11.08 12.15
C GLU A 182 14.03 -11.20 10.63
N TRP A 183 14.91 -11.95 9.97
CA TRP A 183 14.82 -12.16 8.53
C TRP A 183 13.51 -12.85 8.14
N ARG A 184 13.14 -13.92 8.84
CA ARG A 184 11.86 -14.61 8.63
C ARG A 184 10.67 -13.70 8.92
N SER A 185 10.77 -12.82 9.91
CA SER A 185 9.71 -11.86 10.24
C SER A 185 9.48 -10.86 9.10
N ALA A 186 10.57 -10.35 8.49
CA ALA A 186 10.49 -9.46 7.34
C ALA A 186 9.87 -10.17 6.12
N MET A 187 10.37 -11.35 5.78
CA MET A 187 9.88 -12.17 4.67
C MET A 187 8.41 -12.56 4.88
N TYR A 188 8.03 -13.00 6.08
CA TYR A 188 6.65 -13.32 6.44
C TYR A 188 5.73 -12.12 6.25
N THR A 189 6.16 -10.97 6.76
CA THR A 189 5.37 -9.74 6.69
C THR A 189 5.10 -9.33 5.26
N ILE A 190 6.11 -9.38 4.38
CA ILE A 190 5.95 -9.08 2.95
C ILE A 190 5.05 -10.12 2.28
N LEU A 191 5.28 -11.41 2.52
CA LEU A 191 4.59 -12.45 1.78
C LEU A 191 3.09 -12.52 2.06
N PHE A 192 2.70 -12.14 3.28
CA PHE A 192 1.34 -12.28 3.78
C PHE A 192 0.67 -10.93 4.08
N HIS A 193 1.07 -9.86 3.38
CA HIS A 193 0.43 -8.56 3.53
C HIS A 193 -0.86 -8.40 2.67
N GLU A 194 -1.16 -9.37 1.81
CA GLU A 194 -2.34 -9.39 0.94
C GLU A 194 -3.23 -10.61 1.17
N GLU A 195 -4.53 -10.45 0.93
CA GLU A 195 -5.54 -11.50 1.11
C GLU A 195 -5.30 -12.75 0.25
N PRO A 196 -5.01 -12.64 -1.07
CA PRO A 196 -4.86 -13.83 -1.91
C PRO A 196 -3.79 -14.80 -1.38
N MET A 197 -2.64 -14.27 -0.96
CA MET A 197 -1.55 -15.09 -0.40
C MET A 197 -1.92 -15.74 0.94
N LEU A 198 -2.66 -15.04 1.80
CA LEU A 198 -3.17 -15.62 3.05
C LEU A 198 -4.13 -16.79 2.77
N VAL A 199 -5.02 -16.63 1.79
CA VAL A 199 -5.99 -17.66 1.38
C VAL A 199 -5.29 -18.85 0.72
N ASP A 200 -4.48 -18.61 -0.31
CA ASP A 200 -3.81 -19.64 -1.12
C ASP A 200 -2.95 -20.57 -0.27
N LEU A 201 -2.37 -20.03 0.81
CA LEU A 201 -1.48 -20.76 1.70
C LEU A 201 -2.13 -21.12 3.04
N SER A 202 -3.43 -20.84 3.18
CA SER A 202 -4.22 -21.16 4.37
C SER A 202 -3.61 -20.61 5.67
N VAL A 203 -3.10 -19.37 5.60
CA VAL A 203 -2.52 -18.64 6.73
C VAL A 203 -3.56 -17.67 7.28
N ASP A 204 -3.87 -17.80 8.56
CA ASP A 204 -4.73 -16.86 9.26
C ASP A 204 -3.92 -15.64 9.69
N LEU A 205 -4.39 -14.44 9.33
CA LEU A 205 -3.81 -13.17 9.78
C LEU A 205 -3.70 -13.07 11.31
N SER A 206 -4.58 -13.73 12.06
CA SER A 206 -4.54 -13.78 13.52
C SER A 206 -3.31 -14.50 14.08
N SER A 207 -2.70 -15.40 13.29
CA SER A 207 -1.45 -16.09 13.62
C SER A 207 -0.19 -15.26 13.32
N GLY A 208 -0.40 -14.05 12.82
CA GLY A 208 0.65 -13.14 12.39
C GLY A 208 1.48 -12.54 13.52
N ILE A 209 2.27 -11.54 13.16
CA ILE A 209 3.13 -10.80 14.09
C ILE A 209 2.82 -9.30 14.04
N PRO A 210 3.13 -8.54 15.11
CA PRO A 210 2.86 -7.09 15.15
C PRO A 210 3.43 -6.31 13.95
N LEU A 211 4.59 -6.73 13.43
CA LEU A 211 5.20 -6.16 12.22
C LEU A 211 4.26 -6.24 11.01
N GLN A 212 3.67 -7.41 10.80
CA GLN A 212 2.72 -7.68 9.72
C GLN A 212 1.43 -6.91 9.92
N TRP A 213 0.84 -6.93 11.12
CA TRP A 213 -0.42 -6.25 11.38
C TRP A 213 -0.30 -4.74 11.19
N ALA A 214 0.82 -4.13 11.62
CA ALA A 214 1.09 -2.72 11.37
C ALA A 214 1.22 -2.40 9.87
N LEU A 215 1.95 -3.24 9.11
CA LEU A 215 2.08 -3.07 7.66
C LEU A 215 0.74 -3.22 6.93
N VAL A 216 -0.01 -4.29 7.21
CA VAL A 216 -1.30 -4.57 6.57
C VAL A 216 -2.29 -3.45 6.85
N ALA A 217 -2.40 -3.01 8.10
CA ALA A 217 -3.28 -1.89 8.45
C ALA A 217 -2.89 -0.63 7.68
N ALA A 218 -1.60 -0.28 7.64
CA ALA A 218 -1.13 0.89 6.90
C ALA A 218 -1.44 0.78 5.41
N ASP A 219 -1.01 -0.28 4.74
CA ASP A 219 -1.24 -0.47 3.30
C ASP A 219 -2.74 -0.39 2.94
N LYS A 220 -3.61 -1.10 3.66
CA LYS A 220 -5.04 -1.11 3.36
C LYS A 220 -5.74 0.23 3.65
N MET A 221 -5.20 1.04 4.56
CA MET A 221 -5.70 2.39 4.87
C MET A 221 -5.14 3.48 3.93
N HIS A 222 -4.18 3.16 3.06
CA HIS A 222 -3.65 4.12 2.10
C HIS A 222 -4.59 4.27 0.89
N VAL A 223 -5.58 5.15 1.06
CA VAL A 223 -6.57 5.56 0.06
C VAL A 223 -6.56 7.08 -0.03
N GLY A 224 -6.56 7.63 -1.23
CA GLY A 224 -6.47 9.06 -1.41
C GLY A 224 -5.98 9.46 -2.78
N ARG A 225 -6.11 10.75 -3.10
CA ARG A 225 -5.66 11.32 -4.37
C ARG A 225 -4.15 11.14 -4.61
N ASP A 226 -3.37 11.06 -3.54
CA ASP A 226 -1.94 10.82 -3.58
C ASP A 226 -1.60 9.40 -4.06
N ARG A 227 -2.61 8.51 -4.11
CA ARG A 227 -2.57 7.18 -4.73
C ARG A 227 -2.99 7.17 -6.20
N ILE A 228 -3.13 8.31 -6.88
CA ILE A 228 -3.37 8.33 -8.34
C ILE A 228 -2.04 8.56 -9.04
N GLY A 229 -1.63 7.60 -9.88
CA GLY A 229 -0.43 7.72 -10.72
C GLY A 229 -0.60 8.76 -11.84
N ASP A 230 0.51 9.30 -12.33
CA ASP A 230 0.48 10.37 -13.35
C ASP A 230 -0.24 9.94 -14.63
N ARG A 231 -0.05 8.70 -15.11
CA ARG A 231 -0.77 8.18 -16.28
C ARG A 231 -2.24 7.96 -15.99
N SER A 232 -2.59 7.52 -14.79
CA SER A 232 -4.00 7.39 -14.36
C SER A 232 -4.69 8.74 -14.29
N TYR A 233 -3.93 9.76 -13.93
CA TYR A 233 -4.38 11.14 -13.95
C TYR A 233 -4.53 11.65 -15.39
N GLU A 234 -3.54 11.49 -16.26
CA GLU A 234 -3.58 11.99 -17.65
C GLU A 234 -4.58 11.22 -18.53
N SER A 235 -4.47 9.88 -18.55
CA SER A 235 -5.32 9.03 -19.40
C SER A 235 -6.73 8.87 -18.84
N GLY A 236 -6.86 8.84 -17.50
CA GLY A 236 -8.15 8.60 -16.86
C GLY A 236 -9.11 9.79 -16.93
N VAL A 237 -8.56 11.00 -16.99
CA VAL A 237 -9.32 12.25 -17.12
C VAL A 237 -9.65 12.57 -18.57
N ALA A 238 -8.73 12.25 -19.49
CA ALA A 238 -8.89 12.53 -20.92
C ALA A 238 -9.83 11.54 -21.64
N ASN A 239 -9.99 10.31 -21.14
CA ASN A 239 -10.69 9.23 -21.86
C ASN A 239 -11.88 8.61 -21.09
N ASN A 240 -12.62 9.38 -20.29
CA ASN A 240 -13.77 8.91 -19.50
C ASN A 240 -13.46 7.80 -18.46
N ALA A 241 -12.21 7.59 -18.04
CA ALA A 241 -11.93 6.52 -17.08
C ALA A 241 -12.53 6.74 -15.70
N LEU A 242 -12.85 7.97 -15.31
CA LEU A 242 -13.61 8.20 -14.09
C LEU A 242 -15.04 7.61 -14.16
N GLU A 243 -15.56 7.33 -15.36
CA GLU A 243 -16.78 6.55 -15.57
C GLU A 243 -16.54 5.03 -15.61
N GLU A 244 -15.38 4.60 -16.14
CA GLU A 244 -15.08 3.18 -16.39
C GLU A 244 -14.28 2.51 -15.26
N ASP A 245 -13.54 3.29 -14.47
CA ASP A 245 -12.73 2.88 -13.33
C ASP A 245 -13.10 3.68 -12.07
N VAL A 246 -13.95 3.04 -11.28
CA VAL A 246 -14.44 3.54 -10.00
C VAL A 246 -13.34 3.66 -8.92
N HIS A 247 -12.20 2.97 -9.04
CA HIS A 247 -11.12 3.12 -8.06
C HIS A 247 -10.42 4.47 -8.19
N ILE A 248 -10.17 4.91 -9.43
CA ILE A 248 -9.57 6.23 -9.69
C ILE A 248 -10.51 7.32 -9.19
N LEU A 249 -11.82 7.20 -9.46
CA LEU A 249 -12.83 8.13 -8.95
C LEU A 249 -12.84 8.22 -7.43
N ILE A 250 -12.81 7.08 -6.73
CA ILE A 250 -12.82 7.06 -5.26
C ILE A 250 -11.56 7.72 -4.70
N ASN A 251 -10.39 7.35 -5.20
CA ASN A 251 -9.14 7.97 -4.77
C ASN A 251 -9.14 9.47 -5.07
N ALA A 252 -9.68 9.89 -6.22
CA ALA A 252 -9.74 11.28 -6.63
C ALA A 252 -10.64 12.12 -5.72
N LEU A 253 -11.64 11.51 -5.09
CA LEU A 253 -12.59 12.17 -4.20
C LEU A 253 -12.10 12.23 -2.74
N ILE A 254 -11.05 11.51 -2.37
CA ILE A 254 -10.45 11.55 -1.03
C ILE A 254 -9.21 12.44 -1.02
N VAL A 255 -9.33 13.63 -0.41
CA VAL A 255 -8.21 14.59 -0.30
C VAL A 255 -7.20 14.23 0.78
N ARG A 256 -7.68 13.52 1.82
CA ARG A 256 -6.88 13.12 2.99
C ARG A 256 -7.43 11.84 3.58
N SER A 257 -6.53 10.89 3.86
CA SER A 257 -6.76 9.73 4.72
C SER A 257 -5.97 9.93 6.01
N ALA A 258 -6.65 9.88 7.15
CA ALA A 258 -6.06 10.07 8.46
C ALA A 258 -6.73 9.13 9.47
N TRP A 259 -6.08 8.88 10.60
CA TRP A 259 -6.67 8.04 11.63
C TRP A 259 -6.43 8.60 13.03
N VAL A 260 -7.34 8.25 13.93
CA VAL A 260 -7.32 8.66 15.33
C VAL A 260 -7.64 7.44 16.19
N MET A 261 -6.95 7.31 17.32
CA MET A 261 -7.29 6.32 18.34
C MET A 261 -8.00 7.01 19.51
N ALA A 262 -9.17 6.50 19.85
CA ALA A 262 -9.88 6.82 21.08
C ALA A 262 -9.76 5.64 22.06
N ALA A 263 -10.33 5.79 23.27
CA ALA A 263 -10.15 4.83 24.35
C ALA A 263 -10.58 3.38 24.02
N ASN A 264 -11.59 3.19 23.17
CA ASN A 264 -12.12 1.88 22.76
C ASN A 264 -12.37 1.75 21.25
N SER A 265 -12.05 2.77 20.46
CA SER A 265 -12.28 2.79 19.03
C SER A 265 -11.06 3.29 18.26
N PHE A 266 -10.85 2.71 17.10
CA PHE A 266 -9.94 3.21 16.08
C PHE A 266 -10.79 3.83 14.98
N VAL A 267 -10.52 5.07 14.64
CA VAL A 267 -11.32 5.84 13.69
C VAL A 267 -10.46 6.19 12.49
N TRP A 268 -10.82 5.66 11.33
CA TRP A 268 -10.23 6.00 10.03
C TRP A 268 -11.09 7.08 9.37
N HIS A 269 -10.56 8.30 9.29
CA HIS A 269 -11.20 9.45 8.68
C HIS A 269 -10.75 9.62 7.23
N LEU A 270 -11.74 9.75 6.35
CA LEU A 270 -11.60 10.04 4.94
C LEU A 270 -12.23 11.40 4.66
N ASP A 271 -11.43 12.37 4.25
CA ASP A 271 -11.96 13.67 3.86
C ASP A 271 -12.37 13.63 2.40
N PHE A 272 -13.66 13.86 2.16
CA PHE A 272 -14.31 13.87 0.87
C PHE A 272 -14.49 15.29 0.37
N GLU A 273 -14.17 15.52 -0.90
CA GLU A 273 -14.41 16.80 -1.55
C GLU A 273 -14.79 16.57 -3.03
N ILE A 274 -16.00 16.96 -3.43
CA ILE A 274 -16.43 16.79 -4.84
C ILE A 274 -15.96 17.96 -5.73
N GLU A 275 -15.80 19.14 -5.12
CA GLU A 275 -15.34 20.36 -5.77
C GLU A 275 -13.96 20.21 -6.40
N GLN A 276 -13.09 19.39 -5.80
CA GLN A 276 -11.78 19.10 -6.36
C GLN A 276 -11.85 18.50 -7.77
N LEU A 277 -12.97 17.84 -8.13
CA LEU A 277 -13.16 17.34 -9.48
C LEU A 277 -13.24 18.50 -10.49
N ALA A 278 -13.87 19.62 -10.15
CA ALA A 278 -13.93 20.79 -11.04
C ALA A 278 -12.60 21.52 -11.15
N ASP A 279 -11.86 21.63 -10.05
CA ASP A 279 -10.56 22.33 -10.02
C ASP A 279 -9.46 21.58 -10.76
N LYS A 280 -9.62 20.25 -10.91
CA LYS A 280 -8.57 19.35 -11.42
C LYS A 280 -8.91 18.70 -12.74
N PHE A 281 -10.19 18.58 -13.07
CA PHE A 281 -10.65 17.89 -14.28
C PHE A 281 -11.55 18.82 -15.09
N GLU A 282 -10.99 19.51 -16.09
CA GLU A 282 -11.75 20.42 -16.97
C GLU A 282 -12.95 19.72 -17.62
N SER A 283 -12.84 18.41 -17.91
CA SER A 283 -13.92 17.55 -18.42
C SER A 283 -15.12 17.45 -17.48
N PHE A 284 -14.94 17.76 -16.20
CA PHE A 284 -15.97 17.80 -15.17
C PHE A 284 -16.62 19.18 -15.04
N THR A 285 -16.17 20.18 -15.82
CA THR A 285 -16.76 21.51 -15.85
C THR A 285 -17.47 21.75 -17.18
N ARG A 286 -18.79 21.88 -17.18
CA ARG A 286 -19.55 22.24 -18.40
C ARG A 286 -19.48 23.73 -18.75
N GLY A 287 -18.37 24.40 -18.47
CA GLY A 287 -18.21 25.86 -18.68
C GLY A 287 -19.14 26.77 -17.85
N ASN A 288 -20.10 26.19 -17.09
CA ASN A 288 -21.16 26.89 -16.38
C ASN A 288 -21.04 26.72 -14.84
N GLY A 289 -19.90 26.23 -14.33
CA GLY A 289 -19.68 26.00 -12.89
C GLY A 289 -20.43 24.80 -12.29
N ARG A 290 -20.97 23.88 -13.12
CA ARG A 290 -21.58 22.62 -12.65
C ARG A 290 -20.57 21.48 -12.76
N ILE A 291 -20.28 20.84 -11.62
CA ILE A 291 -19.49 19.60 -11.54
C ILE A 291 -20.30 18.50 -12.22
N TRP A 292 -19.75 17.95 -13.28
CA TRP A 292 -20.24 16.71 -13.87
C TRP A 292 -19.71 15.54 -13.04
N VAL A 293 -20.47 14.47 -12.90
CA VAL A 293 -20.02 13.22 -12.26
C VAL A 293 -20.40 12.07 -13.21
N PRO A 294 -19.80 10.87 -13.09
CA PRO A 294 -20.15 9.75 -13.94
C PRO A 294 -21.66 9.53 -14.00
N LYS A 295 -22.19 9.11 -15.16
CA LYS A 295 -23.63 9.00 -15.38
C LYS A 295 -24.36 8.24 -14.27
N ALA A 296 -23.81 7.10 -13.82
CA ALA A 296 -24.39 6.31 -12.73
C ALA A 296 -24.46 7.08 -11.39
N PHE A 297 -23.45 7.90 -11.10
CA PHE A 297 -23.39 8.78 -9.94
C PHE A 297 -24.43 9.90 -10.06
N HIS A 298 -24.58 10.47 -11.26
CA HIS A 298 -25.55 11.53 -11.54
C HIS A 298 -26.99 11.02 -11.48
N ASP A 299 -27.26 9.81 -11.98
CA ASP A 299 -28.58 9.19 -11.97
C ASP A 299 -29.04 8.91 -10.53
N LYS A 300 -28.14 8.42 -9.66
CA LYS A 300 -28.41 8.26 -8.22
C LYS A 300 -28.65 9.61 -7.52
N TYR A 301 -27.87 10.63 -7.86
CA TYR A 301 -28.06 11.98 -7.31
C TYR A 301 -29.42 12.57 -7.71
N ARG A 302 -29.83 12.41 -8.98
CA ARG A 302 -31.16 12.82 -9.47
C ARG A 302 -32.31 12.04 -8.81
N ALA A 303 -32.06 10.81 -8.38
CA ALA A 303 -33.00 10.02 -7.61
C ALA A 303 -33.11 10.46 -6.13
N GLY A 304 -32.31 11.44 -5.69
CA GLY A 304 -32.42 12.08 -4.38
C GLY A 304 -31.33 11.71 -3.38
N GLN A 305 -30.34 10.89 -3.74
CA GLN A 305 -29.19 10.60 -2.87
C GLN A 305 -28.17 11.75 -2.90
N SER A 306 -27.51 12.00 -1.77
CA SER A 306 -26.37 12.93 -1.70
C SER A 306 -25.09 12.29 -2.26
N TYR A 307 -24.16 13.11 -2.75
CA TYR A 307 -22.89 12.59 -3.30
C TYR A 307 -22.07 11.78 -2.29
N ARG A 308 -22.08 12.17 -1.01
CA ARG A 308 -21.43 11.43 0.07
C ARG A 308 -22.03 10.03 0.30
N GLU A 309 -23.35 9.87 0.15
CA GLU A 309 -24.02 8.57 0.29
C GLU A 309 -23.66 7.66 -0.89
N ILE A 310 -23.69 8.21 -2.10
CA ILE A 310 -23.30 7.47 -3.31
C ILE A 310 -21.83 7.04 -3.21
N PHE A 311 -20.95 7.94 -2.77
CA PHE A 311 -19.55 7.63 -2.53
C PHE A 311 -19.39 6.49 -1.51
N ALA A 312 -20.06 6.57 -0.37
CA ALA A 312 -19.94 5.57 0.68
C ALA A 312 -20.41 4.18 0.22
N GLU A 313 -21.49 4.11 -0.56
CA GLU A 313 -21.94 2.85 -1.17
C GLU A 313 -20.86 2.26 -2.08
N LEU A 314 -20.27 3.06 -2.99
CA LEU A 314 -19.22 2.59 -3.90
C LEU A 314 -17.94 2.22 -3.14
N PHE A 315 -17.55 3.04 -2.17
CA PHE A 315 -16.39 2.79 -1.33
C PHE A 315 -16.51 1.44 -0.63
N LEU A 316 -17.65 1.14 -0.02
CA LEU A 316 -17.87 -0.16 0.63
C LEU A 316 -17.83 -1.30 -0.38
N GLN A 317 -18.46 -1.17 -1.54
CA GLN A 317 -18.45 -2.22 -2.57
C GLN A 317 -17.04 -2.61 -3.01
N LEU A 318 -16.10 -1.68 -3.02
CA LEU A 318 -14.74 -1.89 -3.55
C LEU A 318 -13.70 -2.14 -2.45
N TYR A 319 -13.88 -1.53 -1.29
CA TYR A 319 -12.91 -1.54 -0.20
C TYR A 319 -13.33 -2.42 0.98
N GLU A 320 -14.48 -3.12 0.96
CA GLU A 320 -14.93 -3.97 2.08
C GLU A 320 -13.84 -4.95 2.55
N ALA A 321 -13.22 -5.70 1.64
CA ALA A 321 -12.16 -6.65 1.99
C ALA A 321 -10.96 -5.95 2.64
N ARG A 322 -10.54 -4.80 2.10
CA ARG A 322 -9.45 -3.96 2.66
C ARG A 322 -9.80 -3.44 4.05
N ILE A 323 -11.03 -2.96 4.26
CA ILE A 323 -11.53 -2.50 5.55
C ILE A 323 -11.51 -3.64 6.57
N ARG A 324 -11.96 -4.85 6.20
CA ARG A 324 -11.94 -6.02 7.09
C ARG A 324 -10.51 -6.40 7.50
N MET A 325 -9.58 -6.43 6.55
CA MET A 325 -8.17 -6.71 6.84
C MET A 325 -7.52 -5.65 7.73
N ALA A 326 -7.78 -4.36 7.46
CA ALA A 326 -7.30 -3.27 8.29
C ALA A 326 -7.86 -3.36 9.71
N ALA A 327 -9.18 -3.55 9.85
CA ALA A 327 -9.86 -3.68 11.14
C ALA A 327 -9.32 -4.86 11.94
N MET A 328 -9.16 -6.04 11.32
CA MET A 328 -8.60 -7.23 11.98
C MET A 328 -7.17 -6.95 12.47
N SER A 329 -6.33 -6.35 11.63
CA SER A 329 -4.96 -5.99 11.99
C SER A 329 -4.92 -5.00 13.16
N ILE A 330 -5.81 -4.00 13.17
CA ILE A 330 -5.93 -3.06 14.28
C ILE A 330 -6.41 -3.75 15.57
N PHE A 331 -7.37 -4.67 15.52
CA PHE A 331 -7.81 -5.40 16.71
C PHE A 331 -6.75 -6.33 17.29
N LEU A 332 -5.90 -6.90 16.43
CA LEU A 332 -4.76 -7.72 16.83
C LEU A 332 -3.65 -6.85 17.44
N LEU A 333 -3.36 -5.70 16.82
CA LEU A 333 -2.33 -4.76 17.27
C LEU A 333 -2.73 -4.01 18.55
N PHE A 334 -4.02 -3.71 18.72
CA PHE A 334 -4.58 -2.98 19.86
C PHE A 334 -5.73 -3.75 20.52
N PRO A 335 -5.47 -4.73 21.41
CA PRO A 335 -6.51 -5.63 21.93
C PRO A 335 -7.64 -4.96 22.74
N TYR A 336 -7.41 -3.74 23.23
CA TYR A 336 -8.40 -2.93 23.95
C TYR A 336 -9.36 -2.20 23.01
N ILE A 337 -9.00 -1.99 21.75
CA ILE A 337 -9.89 -1.46 20.73
C ILE A 337 -10.96 -2.52 20.43
N LYS A 338 -12.22 -2.10 20.50
CA LYS A 338 -13.39 -2.96 20.24
C LYS A 338 -14.14 -2.58 18.97
N LYS A 339 -13.84 -1.39 18.44
CA LYS A 339 -14.51 -0.82 17.27
C LYS A 339 -13.49 -0.26 16.29
N PHE A 340 -13.64 -0.59 15.03
CA PHE A 340 -12.95 0.07 13.93
C PHE A 340 -14.01 0.80 13.11
N GLN A 341 -13.90 2.12 13.02
CA GLN A 341 -14.92 2.97 12.43
C GLN A 341 -14.32 3.72 11.24
N VAL A 342 -15.02 3.72 10.12
CA VAL A 342 -14.66 4.54 8.95
C VAL A 342 -15.62 5.71 8.89
N PHE A 343 -15.08 6.93 8.92
CA PHE A 343 -15.85 8.17 8.79
C PHE A 343 -15.49 8.88 7.50
N LEU A 344 -16.53 9.41 6.85
CA LEU A 344 -16.40 10.32 5.72
C LEU A 344 -16.74 11.73 6.20
N SER A 345 -15.79 12.65 6.07
CA SER A 345 -15.97 14.06 6.38
C SER A 345 -16.18 14.82 5.08
N ASP A 346 -17.32 15.47 4.91
CA ASP A 346 -17.55 16.39 3.78
C ASP A 346 -17.28 17.82 4.24
N ALA A 347 -16.22 18.44 3.70
CA ALA A 347 -15.79 19.79 4.05
C ALA A 347 -16.82 20.87 3.65
N LYS A 348 -17.78 20.53 2.77
CA LYS A 348 -18.79 21.47 2.31
C LYS A 348 -19.76 21.82 3.44
N ARG A 349 -19.55 23.00 4.03
CA ARG A 349 -20.54 23.65 4.92
C ARG A 349 -21.80 23.93 4.11
N VAL A 350 -22.89 23.23 4.41
CA VAL A 350 -24.22 23.63 3.94
C VAL A 350 -24.48 25.03 4.51
N PRO A 351 -24.93 26.03 3.72
CA PRO A 351 -25.28 27.34 4.25
C PRO A 351 -26.26 27.21 5.43
N GLY A 352 -25.85 27.64 6.62
CA GLY A 352 -26.61 27.49 7.87
C GLY A 352 -26.19 26.35 8.80
N GLN A 353 -25.27 25.48 8.40
CA GLN A 353 -24.65 24.49 9.29
C GLN A 353 -23.24 24.93 9.72
N VAL A 354 -22.98 24.83 11.03
CA VAL A 354 -21.74 25.31 11.68
C VAL A 354 -20.60 24.27 11.57
N SER A 355 -20.93 22.99 11.36
CA SER A 355 -19.97 21.89 11.24
C SER A 355 -19.98 21.25 9.85
N PRO A 356 -18.83 20.74 9.36
CA PRO A 356 -18.78 19.75 8.28
C PRO A 356 -19.76 18.61 8.54
N GLY A 357 -20.30 18.02 7.47
CA GLY A 357 -21.13 16.83 7.59
C GLY A 357 -20.25 15.60 7.74
N GLU A 358 -20.19 15.00 8.93
CA GLU A 358 -19.56 13.70 9.13
C GLU A 358 -20.59 12.58 8.96
N MET A 359 -20.18 11.49 8.32
CA MET A 359 -20.98 10.28 8.14
C MET A 359 -20.14 9.06 8.46
N MET A 360 -20.64 8.19 9.36
CA MET A 360 -20.03 6.89 9.57
C MET A 360 -20.38 5.98 8.40
N VAL A 361 -19.36 5.56 7.65
CA VAL A 361 -19.49 4.68 6.49
C VAL A 361 -19.59 3.23 6.93
N CYS A 362 -18.79 2.83 7.92
CA CYS A 362 -18.75 1.47 8.44
C CYS A 362 -18.31 1.46 9.90
N GLU A 363 -18.86 0.51 10.67
CA GLU A 363 -18.33 0.10 11.97
C GLU A 363 -18.10 -1.41 11.92
N VAL A 364 -16.86 -1.83 12.15
CA VAL A 364 -16.52 -3.23 12.44
C VAL A 364 -16.37 -3.35 13.96
N VAL A 365 -17.04 -4.35 14.54
CA VAL A 365 -16.98 -4.65 15.97
C VAL A 365 -16.24 -5.97 16.16
N ARG A 366 -15.35 -6.02 17.15
CA ARG A 366 -14.53 -7.20 17.47
C ARG A 366 -15.35 -8.37 18.01
#